data_AF-A0AAN8LZ67-F1
#
_entry.id   AF-A0AAN8LZ67-F1
#
_cell.length_a   1.000
_cell.length_b   1.000
_cell.length_c   1.000
_cell.angle_alpha   90.00
_cell.angle_beta   90.00
_cell.angle_gamma   90.00
#
_symmetry.space_group_name_H-M   'P 1'
#
loop_
_entity.id
_entity.type
_entity.pdbx_description
1 polymer ?
#
loop_
_entity_poly.entity_id
_entity_poly.type
_entity_poly.pdbx_seq_one_letter_code
_entity_poly.pdbx_strand_id
1 'polypeptide(L)'
;MTNVENMDDGGELMATDHAMDILGFTPDEKYDCYKIVGAIMHFGNMKFKQKQREEQAEADGTESADKASYLMGVSSADLIKGLLHPRVKVGNEYVVKGQSVEQVNYSVGALAKATYDRMLKWLVGCINKTLYTSLPRQFFIGVLDIAGFEIFDLNSFEQLCINFTNEKLNSYRQQLESQDVRQPHWNFQKPRPDKKRNFELMHYTGVVPYNIIGWLDKNKDPLNETVVVRFQKSSNMLALTQTKRLEARRRGRRLPLSRPCHSYRSHTLSVALSPTRPRRPGIMDSFMVLHQLRRNGVLEGIRICRKGFPNRIIYAEVKQRYHILKPHAIPDDTFVDSRKATEKLLWSLDVDHNQYKFGQTKVFFKAGLLGLLEEMRDECLAKVLTLLQAVSRGKIMRMELQNMMTRKEALMIIQWNIRAFNVVKHWPWMKLFFKIKPLLKSAATEKEMATLKEEVAGLKEALENSEVKRKELEEKQVSLIQEKNDLSLQLQAEQENLGGRRGPL
;
A
#
# COMPACT_ATOMS: atom_id res chain seq x y z
N MET A 1 12.01 14.14 -29.53
CA MET A 1 11.02 13.22 -28.94
C MET A 1 11.63 11.84 -28.96
N THR A 2 11.86 11.26 -27.78
CA THR A 2 12.25 9.86 -27.66
C THR A 2 10.98 9.03 -27.83
N ASN A 3 10.80 8.42 -29.00
CA ASN A 3 9.65 7.52 -29.21
C ASN A 3 9.87 6.24 -28.40
N VAL A 4 8.90 5.89 -27.57
CA VAL A 4 8.85 4.60 -26.87
C VAL A 4 8.06 3.65 -27.76
N GLU A 5 8.60 2.46 -28.03
CA GLU A 5 7.92 1.46 -28.86
C GLU A 5 6.60 1.01 -28.20
N ASN A 6 5.51 0.96 -28.97
CA ASN A 6 4.18 0.49 -28.57
C ASN A 6 3.49 1.28 -27.43
N MET A 7 3.82 2.56 -27.25
CA MET A 7 3.15 3.41 -26.27
C MET A 7 2.60 4.66 -26.96
N ASP A 8 1.31 4.93 -26.78
CA ASP A 8 0.67 6.17 -27.24
C ASP A 8 0.50 7.13 -26.04
N ASP A 9 1.27 8.22 -26.04
CA ASP A 9 1.25 9.23 -24.98
C ASP A 9 -0.16 9.83 -24.80
N GLY A 10 -0.94 9.93 -25.89
CA GLY A 10 -2.31 10.45 -25.85
C GLY A 10 -3.27 9.53 -25.10
N GLY A 11 -3.26 8.24 -25.44
CA GLY A 11 -4.04 7.21 -24.74
C GLY A 11 -3.67 7.06 -23.26
N GLU A 12 -2.37 7.06 -22.94
CA GLU A 12 -1.88 6.95 -21.56
C GLU A 12 -2.29 8.16 -20.70
N LEU A 13 -2.32 9.37 -21.27
CA LEU A 13 -2.80 10.55 -20.56
C LEU A 13 -4.29 10.43 -20.20
N MET A 14 -5.14 9.95 -21.11
CA MET A 14 -6.56 9.73 -20.82
C MET A 14 -6.77 8.63 -19.77
N ALA A 15 -6.01 7.54 -19.86
CA ALA A 15 -6.08 6.45 -18.90
C ALA A 15 -5.68 6.91 -17.48
N THR A 16 -4.64 7.73 -17.37
CA THR A 16 -4.19 8.27 -16.08
C THR A 16 -5.13 9.34 -15.51
N ASP A 17 -5.75 10.18 -16.34
CA ASP A 17 -6.80 11.12 -15.90
C ASP A 17 -8.01 10.37 -15.30
N HIS A 18 -8.49 9.34 -15.99
CA HIS A 18 -9.58 8.49 -15.49
C HIS A 18 -9.19 7.75 -14.20
N ALA A 19 -7.93 7.32 -14.06
CA ALA A 19 -7.45 6.70 -12.83
C ALA A 19 -7.45 7.69 -11.64
N MET A 20 -7.19 8.98 -11.87
CA MET A 20 -7.32 10.01 -10.83
C MET A 20 -8.79 10.20 -10.41
N ASP A 21 -9.74 10.09 -11.33
CA ASP A 21 -11.17 10.16 -10.99
C ASP A 21 -11.61 8.99 -10.11
N ILE A 22 -11.14 7.76 -10.40
CA ILE A 22 -11.42 6.58 -9.57
C ILE A 22 -10.88 6.75 -8.14
N LEU A 23 -9.72 7.41 -7.99
CA LEU A 23 -9.11 7.73 -6.70
C LEU A 23 -9.80 8.90 -5.97
N GLY A 24 -10.81 9.53 -6.59
CA GLY A 24 -11.61 10.59 -5.97
C GLY A 24 -10.92 11.96 -5.94
N PHE A 25 -9.98 12.22 -6.85
CA PHE A 25 -9.43 13.57 -7.01
C PHE A 25 -10.48 14.52 -7.58
N THR A 26 -10.53 15.75 -7.06
CA THR A 26 -11.42 16.77 -7.61
C THR A 26 -10.88 17.30 -8.96
N PRO A 27 -11.74 17.77 -9.88
CA PRO A 27 -11.30 18.35 -11.15
C PRO A 27 -10.28 19.49 -10.98
N ASP A 28 -10.45 20.31 -9.94
CA ASP A 28 -9.53 21.41 -9.62
C ASP A 28 -8.15 20.89 -9.19
N GLU A 29 -8.09 19.85 -8.36
CA GLU A 29 -6.83 19.21 -7.95
C GLU A 29 -6.09 18.56 -9.13
N LYS A 30 -6.82 17.91 -10.04
CA LYS A 30 -6.25 17.35 -11.28
C LYS A 30 -5.66 18.47 -12.14
N TYR A 31 -6.43 19.53 -12.37
CA TYR A 31 -6.00 20.64 -13.21
C TYR A 31 -4.81 21.38 -12.61
N ASP A 32 -4.74 21.54 -11.29
CA ASP A 32 -3.58 22.12 -10.63
C ASP A 32 -2.33 21.23 -10.73
N CYS A 33 -2.46 19.90 -10.71
CA CYS A 33 -1.34 18.99 -11.03
C CYS A 33 -0.84 19.20 -12.46
N TYR A 34 -1.74 19.27 -13.44
CA TYR A 34 -1.37 19.49 -14.84
C TYR A 34 -0.71 20.85 -15.06
N LYS A 35 -1.16 21.91 -14.37
CA LYS A 35 -0.47 23.22 -14.39
C LYS A 35 0.96 23.13 -13.89
N ILE A 36 1.20 22.41 -12.79
CA ILE A 36 2.54 22.26 -12.22
C ILE A 36 3.45 21.46 -13.17
N VAL A 37 2.97 20.36 -13.75
CA VAL A 37 3.74 19.58 -14.73
C VAL A 37 4.04 20.42 -15.99
N GLY A 38 3.05 21.15 -16.50
CA GLY A 38 3.24 22.07 -17.63
C GLY A 38 4.26 23.18 -17.31
N ALA A 39 4.24 23.74 -16.10
CA ALA A 39 5.23 24.73 -15.66
C ALA A 39 6.65 24.16 -15.62
N ILE A 40 6.82 22.91 -15.17
CA ILE A 40 8.11 22.21 -15.16
C ILE A 40 8.64 22.02 -16.59
N MET A 41 7.78 21.67 -17.54
CA MET A 41 8.17 21.57 -18.95
C MET A 41 8.62 22.93 -19.50
N HIS A 42 7.93 24.01 -19.14
CA HIS A 42 8.32 25.37 -19.53
C HIS A 42 9.61 25.85 -18.86
N PHE A 43 9.93 25.42 -17.63
CA PHE A 43 11.23 25.66 -17.00
C PHE A 43 12.37 25.06 -17.83
N GLY A 44 12.20 23.86 -18.39
CA GLY A 44 13.19 23.25 -19.28
C GLY A 44 13.40 23.98 -20.60
N ASN A 45 12.41 24.75 -21.06
CA ASN A 45 12.46 25.52 -22.31
C ASN A 45 12.93 26.97 -22.13
N MET A 46 13.33 27.37 -20.91
CA MET A 46 13.93 28.68 -20.67
C MET A 46 15.34 28.72 -21.28
N LYS A 47 15.62 29.77 -22.05
CA LYS A 47 16.93 30.00 -22.66
C LYS A 47 17.58 31.22 -22.03
N PHE A 48 18.87 31.12 -21.76
CA PHE A 48 19.68 32.19 -21.19
C PHE A 48 20.93 32.37 -22.05
N LYS A 49 21.30 33.63 -22.30
CA LYS A 49 22.50 34.01 -23.05
C LYS A 49 23.47 34.76 -22.16
N GLN A 50 24.76 34.69 -22.48
CA GLN A 50 25.77 35.43 -21.75
C GLN A 50 25.81 36.88 -22.24
N LYS A 51 25.89 37.82 -21.31
CA LYS A 51 25.95 39.25 -21.62
C LYS A 51 27.31 39.58 -22.26
N GLN A 52 27.33 40.41 -23.31
CA GLN A 52 28.55 40.66 -24.10
C GLN A 52 29.71 41.33 -23.33
N ARG A 53 29.43 41.99 -22.19
CA ARG A 53 30.43 42.74 -21.40
C ARG A 53 30.69 42.18 -20.01
N GLU A 54 29.91 41.21 -19.54
CA GLU A 54 29.96 40.66 -18.18
C GLU A 54 29.73 39.15 -18.23
N GLU A 55 30.35 38.35 -17.34
CA GLU A 55 30.09 36.91 -17.24
C GLU A 55 28.67 36.54 -16.70
N GLN A 56 27.78 37.52 -16.63
CA GLN A 56 26.42 37.36 -16.13
C GLN A 56 25.47 36.88 -17.23
N ALA A 57 24.45 36.13 -16.82
CA ALA A 57 23.39 35.68 -17.69
C ALA A 57 22.32 36.77 -17.91
N GLU A 58 21.74 36.79 -19.11
CA GLU A 58 20.50 37.50 -19.44
C GLU A 58 19.50 36.53 -20.06
N ALA A 59 18.19 36.79 -19.90
CA ALA A 59 17.16 35.94 -20.47
C ALA A 59 17.13 36.09 -22.01
N ASP A 60 17.13 34.97 -22.72
CA ASP A 60 17.01 34.91 -24.18
C ASP A 60 15.56 34.62 -24.57
N GLY A 61 14.73 35.67 -24.49
CA GLY A 61 13.27 35.60 -24.63
C GLY A 61 12.55 35.33 -23.29
N THR A 62 11.34 35.87 -23.15
CA THR A 62 10.55 35.72 -21.91
C THR A 62 9.37 34.77 -22.04
N GLU A 63 9.01 34.33 -23.25
CA GLU A 63 7.77 33.57 -23.50
C GLU A 63 7.64 32.30 -22.62
N SER A 64 8.70 31.49 -22.53
CA SER A 64 8.72 30.29 -21.69
C SER A 64 8.61 30.64 -20.20
N ALA A 65 9.21 31.75 -19.79
CA ALA A 65 9.17 32.24 -18.41
C ALA A 65 7.82 32.85 -18.04
N ASP A 66 7.17 33.55 -18.98
CA ASP A 66 5.83 34.11 -18.83
C ASP A 66 4.79 32.99 -18.68
N LYS A 67 4.87 31.96 -19.53
CA LYS A 67 4.00 30.77 -19.45
C LYS A 67 4.20 30.00 -18.14
N ALA A 68 5.45 29.74 -17.74
CA ALA A 68 5.75 29.05 -16.48
C ALA A 68 5.25 29.84 -15.26
N SER A 69 5.47 31.17 -15.27
CA SER A 69 5.04 32.08 -14.22
C SER A 69 3.52 32.14 -14.09
N TYR A 70 2.80 32.18 -15.21
CA TYR A 70 1.34 32.15 -15.25
C TYR A 70 0.78 30.87 -14.61
N LEU A 71 1.29 29.69 -15.02
CA LEU A 71 0.85 28.40 -14.50
C LEU A 71 1.12 28.23 -13.00
N MET A 72 2.24 28.77 -12.53
CA MET A 72 2.61 28.75 -11.11
C MET A 72 1.96 29.85 -10.27
N GLY A 73 1.28 30.82 -10.89
CA GLY A 73 0.65 31.94 -10.20
C GLY A 73 1.64 32.91 -9.57
N VAL A 74 2.77 33.18 -10.24
CA VAL A 74 3.81 34.15 -9.81
C VAL A 74 4.08 35.19 -10.89
N SER A 75 4.63 36.35 -10.50
CA SER A 75 5.02 37.39 -11.47
C SER A 75 6.26 36.96 -12.26
N SER A 76 6.19 37.06 -13.60
CA SER A 76 7.29 36.71 -14.49
C SER A 76 8.54 37.55 -14.27
N ALA A 77 8.38 38.86 -14.07
CA ALA A 77 9.49 39.75 -13.78
C ALA A 77 10.22 39.37 -12.48
N ASP A 78 9.46 38.97 -11.45
CA ASP A 78 10.04 38.53 -10.17
C ASP A 78 10.74 37.17 -10.28
N LEU A 79 10.21 36.25 -11.10
CA LEU A 79 10.83 34.94 -11.33
C LEU A 79 12.17 35.11 -12.06
N ILE A 80 12.20 35.85 -13.17
CA ILE A 80 13.42 36.10 -13.94
C ILE A 80 14.45 36.85 -13.10
N LYS A 81 14.03 37.89 -12.37
CA LYS A 81 14.91 38.63 -11.46
C LYS A 81 15.47 37.74 -10.36
N GLY A 82 14.65 36.87 -9.78
CA GLY A 82 15.07 35.93 -8.74
C GLY A 82 16.07 34.89 -9.24
N LEU A 83 15.94 34.43 -10.49
CA LEU A 83 16.87 33.49 -11.12
C LEU A 83 18.20 34.15 -11.50
N LEU A 84 18.18 35.32 -12.13
CA LEU A 84 19.39 36.01 -12.59
C LEU A 84 20.16 36.69 -11.44
N HIS A 85 19.42 37.28 -10.49
CA HIS A 85 19.95 38.11 -9.41
C HIS A 85 19.36 37.71 -8.05
N PRO A 86 19.64 36.49 -7.55
CA PRO A 86 19.18 36.05 -6.25
C PRO A 86 19.71 36.94 -5.12
N ARG A 87 18.86 37.15 -4.10
CA ARG A 87 19.27 37.71 -2.82
C ARG A 87 19.82 36.57 -1.97
N VAL A 88 21.12 36.55 -1.77
CA VAL A 88 21.81 35.53 -0.97
C VAL A 88 22.09 36.11 0.40
N LYS A 89 21.76 35.35 1.45
CA LYS A 89 22.09 35.72 2.82
C LYS A 89 23.56 35.41 3.08
N VAL A 90 24.37 36.43 3.37
CA VAL A 90 25.77 36.30 3.74
C VAL A 90 25.90 36.77 5.19
N GLY A 91 26.06 35.83 6.12
CA GLY A 91 25.99 36.12 7.55
C GLY A 91 24.58 36.61 7.94
N ASN A 92 24.48 37.86 8.38
CA ASN A 92 23.20 38.50 8.75
C ASN A 92 22.63 39.44 7.67
N GLU A 93 23.37 39.72 6.60
CA GLU A 93 22.97 40.65 5.55
C GLU A 93 22.54 39.93 4.26
N TYR A 94 21.71 40.60 3.45
CA TYR A 94 21.27 40.09 2.15
C TYR A 94 21.95 40.85 1.02
N VAL A 95 22.77 40.14 0.24
CA VAL A 95 23.48 40.70 -0.91
C VAL A 95 22.87 40.16 -2.20
N VAL A 96 22.67 41.03 -3.19
CA VAL A 96 22.24 40.63 -4.53
C VAL A 96 23.47 40.20 -5.32
N LYS A 97 23.47 38.96 -5.83
CA LYS A 97 24.59 38.43 -6.63
C LYS A 97 24.10 38.06 -8.02
N GLY A 98 24.77 38.53 -9.07
CA GLY A 98 24.54 38.08 -10.44
C GLY A 98 25.09 36.66 -10.66
N GLN A 99 24.37 35.84 -11.44
CA GLN A 99 24.76 34.46 -11.76
C GLN A 99 25.25 34.31 -13.20
N SER A 100 26.11 33.31 -13.44
CA SER A 100 26.51 32.90 -14.79
C SER A 100 25.45 32.02 -15.45
N VAL A 101 25.52 31.83 -16.77
CA VAL A 101 24.54 31.03 -17.53
C VAL A 101 24.43 29.61 -17.00
N GLU A 102 25.55 28.96 -16.70
CA GLU A 102 25.59 27.61 -16.13
C GLU A 102 24.91 27.54 -14.75
N GLN A 103 25.14 28.54 -13.90
CA GLN A 103 24.54 28.62 -12.56
C GLN A 103 23.03 28.84 -12.63
N VAL A 104 22.56 29.64 -13.58
CA VAL A 104 21.13 29.87 -13.80
C VAL A 104 20.45 28.60 -14.31
N ASN A 105 21.04 27.92 -15.31
CA ASN A 105 20.54 26.64 -15.82
C ASN A 105 20.46 25.58 -14.71
N TYR A 106 21.49 25.50 -13.86
CA TYR A 106 21.48 24.63 -12.69
C TYR A 106 20.36 25.00 -11.70
N SER A 107 20.18 26.29 -11.43
CA SER A 107 19.14 26.80 -10.52
C SER A 107 17.72 26.52 -11.04
N VAL A 108 17.49 26.64 -12.36
CA VAL A 108 16.22 26.30 -13.01
C VAL A 108 15.96 24.79 -12.94
N GLY A 109 16.98 23.97 -13.21
CA GLY A 109 16.89 22.51 -13.06
C GLY A 109 16.60 22.08 -11.62
N ALA A 110 17.26 22.72 -10.64
CA ALA A 110 17.00 22.49 -9.22
C ALA A 110 15.58 22.89 -8.82
N LEU A 111 15.07 24.01 -9.35
CA LEU A 111 13.68 24.44 -9.14
C LEU A 111 12.69 23.43 -9.70
N ALA A 112 12.90 22.95 -10.93
CA ALA A 112 12.08 21.93 -11.58
C ALA A 112 12.05 20.63 -10.76
N LYS A 113 13.23 20.11 -10.37
CA LYS A 113 13.37 18.91 -9.52
C LYS A 113 12.63 19.06 -8.20
N ALA A 114 12.79 20.20 -7.52
CA ALA A 114 12.15 20.44 -6.23
C ALA A 114 10.63 20.58 -6.34
N THR A 115 10.14 21.17 -7.42
CA THR A 115 8.70 21.32 -7.68
C THR A 115 8.07 19.94 -7.95
N TYR A 116 8.72 19.13 -8.79
CA TYR A 116 8.29 17.75 -9.07
C TYR A 116 8.28 16.86 -7.82
N ASP A 117 9.37 16.86 -7.04
CA ASP A 117 9.47 16.06 -5.81
C ASP A 117 8.37 16.40 -4.78
N ARG A 118 8.04 17.69 -4.65
CA ARG A 118 6.97 18.14 -3.74
C ARG A 118 5.59 17.77 -4.25
N MET A 119 5.33 17.93 -5.55
CA MET A 119 4.09 17.50 -6.18
C MET A 119 3.88 16.00 -5.99
N LEU A 120 4.90 15.18 -6.28
CA LEU A 120 4.83 13.73 -6.12
C LEU A 120 4.58 13.32 -4.66
N LYS A 121 5.28 13.94 -3.69
CA LYS A 121 5.03 13.69 -2.26
C LYS A 121 3.64 14.12 -1.80
N TRP A 122 3.09 15.20 -2.38
CA TRP A 122 1.72 15.62 -2.14
C TRP A 122 0.74 14.58 -2.69
N LEU A 123 0.93 14.13 -3.93
CA LEU A 123 0.11 13.12 -4.60
C LEU A 123 0.09 11.82 -3.80
N VAL A 124 1.26 11.30 -3.40
CA VAL A 124 1.38 10.11 -2.53
C VAL A 124 0.66 10.32 -1.20
N GLY A 125 0.71 11.53 -0.64
CA GLY A 125 -0.03 11.89 0.56
C GLY A 125 -1.54 11.85 0.38
N CYS A 126 -2.06 12.32 -0.75
CA CYS A 126 -3.48 12.27 -1.09
C CYS A 126 -3.94 10.83 -1.33
N ILE A 127 -3.22 10.06 -2.14
CA ILE A 127 -3.50 8.63 -2.39
C ILE A 127 -3.55 7.86 -1.07
N ASN A 128 -2.56 8.07 -0.19
CA ASN A 128 -2.54 7.40 1.10
C ASN A 128 -3.73 7.77 2.00
N LYS A 129 -4.27 9.00 1.91
CA LYS A 129 -5.48 9.39 2.65
C LYS A 129 -6.71 8.70 2.10
N THR A 130 -6.87 8.64 0.78
CA THR A 130 -8.00 7.96 0.13
C THR A 130 -7.99 6.47 0.41
N LEU A 131 -6.82 5.83 0.34
CA LEU A 131 -6.66 4.39 0.58
C LEU A 131 -6.58 4.02 2.07
N TYR A 132 -6.54 5.00 2.98
CA TYR A 132 -6.47 4.75 4.41
C TYR A 132 -7.78 4.18 4.92
N THR A 133 -7.75 2.95 5.46
CA THR A 133 -8.91 2.39 6.16
C THR A 133 -8.87 2.78 7.63
N SER A 134 -9.95 3.40 8.12
CA SER A 134 -10.10 3.84 9.51
C SER A 134 -10.10 2.69 10.53
N LEU A 135 -10.36 1.46 10.10
CA LEU A 135 -10.34 0.29 10.97
C LEU A 135 -8.90 -0.14 11.30
N PRO A 136 -8.54 -0.31 12.58
CA PRO A 136 -7.21 -0.75 12.98
C PRO A 136 -6.96 -2.17 12.46
N ARG A 137 -5.96 -2.33 11.59
CA ARG A 137 -5.56 -3.65 11.06
C ARG A 137 -4.48 -4.25 11.93
N GLN A 138 -4.69 -5.47 12.39
CA GLN A 138 -3.69 -6.25 13.14
C GLN A 138 -2.62 -6.87 12.23
N PHE A 139 -2.93 -7.07 10.95
CA PHE A 139 -2.05 -7.70 9.96
C PHE A 139 -1.97 -6.86 8.69
N PHE A 140 -0.79 -6.81 8.08
CA PHE A 140 -0.56 -6.19 6.77
C PHE A 140 0.46 -7.00 5.96
N ILE A 141 0.37 -6.88 4.63
CA ILE A 141 1.36 -7.40 3.70
C ILE A 141 2.09 -6.21 3.11
N GLY A 142 3.41 -6.16 3.30
CA GLY A 142 4.26 -5.14 2.68
C GLY A 142 4.85 -5.67 1.39
N VAL A 143 4.63 -4.98 0.28
CA VAL A 143 5.31 -5.24 -0.99
C VAL A 143 6.41 -4.19 -1.14
N LEU A 144 7.65 -4.65 -1.35
CA LEU A 144 8.80 -3.77 -1.59
C LEU A 144 9.12 -3.79 -3.08
N ASP A 145 8.81 -2.69 -3.75
CA ASP A 145 9.18 -2.46 -5.14
C ASP A 145 10.24 -1.34 -5.19
N ILE A 146 11.45 -1.70 -5.64
CA ILE A 146 12.59 -0.80 -5.74
C ILE A 146 13.23 -0.96 -7.12
N ALA A 147 13.84 0.11 -7.61
CA ALA A 147 14.60 0.06 -8.85
C ALA A 147 15.69 -1.02 -8.78
N GLY A 148 15.82 -1.77 -9.88
CA GLY A 148 16.79 -2.84 -10.01
C GLY A 148 18.24 -2.35 -9.98
N PHE A 149 19.17 -3.28 -9.91
CA PHE A 149 20.60 -2.95 -10.00
C PHE A 149 20.96 -2.62 -11.45
N GLU A 150 21.31 -1.36 -11.72
CA GLU A 150 21.69 -0.89 -13.05
C GLU A 150 23.15 -0.45 -13.05
N ILE A 151 23.84 -0.77 -14.16
CA ILE A 151 25.23 -0.39 -14.39
C ILE A 151 25.26 0.40 -15.69
N PHE A 152 25.48 1.70 -15.59
CA PHE A 152 25.67 2.60 -16.72
C PHE A 152 27.15 2.94 -16.91
N ASP A 153 27.49 3.57 -18.03
CA ASP A 153 28.84 4.10 -18.27
C ASP A 153 29.19 5.26 -17.31
N LEU A 154 28.18 6.02 -16.88
CA LEU A 154 28.28 7.14 -15.94
C LEU A 154 27.38 6.90 -14.72
N ASN A 155 27.89 6.22 -13.70
CA ASN A 155 27.16 6.05 -12.44
C ASN A 155 27.40 7.24 -11.51
N SER A 156 26.33 7.95 -11.15
CA SER A 156 26.38 9.10 -10.25
C SER A 156 25.86 8.75 -8.84
N PHE A 157 25.67 9.76 -7.99
CA PHE A 157 25.26 9.60 -6.59
C PHE A 157 23.91 8.87 -6.43
N GLU A 158 22.95 9.15 -7.31
CA GLU A 158 21.62 8.53 -7.29
C GLU A 158 21.72 7.00 -7.48
N GLN A 159 22.59 6.57 -8.39
CA GLN A 159 22.82 5.15 -8.66
C GLN A 159 23.48 4.45 -7.47
N LEU A 160 24.38 5.13 -6.75
CA LEU A 160 24.96 4.58 -5.52
C LEU A 160 23.87 4.30 -4.47
N CYS A 161 22.91 5.21 -4.28
CA CYS A 161 21.83 5.02 -3.31
C CYS A 161 20.92 3.81 -3.69
N ILE A 162 20.64 3.63 -4.98
CA ILE A 162 19.87 2.49 -5.50
C ILE A 162 20.66 1.18 -5.28
N ASN A 163 21.92 1.15 -5.71
CA ASN A 163 22.78 -0.03 -5.59
C ASN A 163 23.04 -0.42 -4.13
N PHE A 164 23.18 0.56 -3.24
CA PHE A 164 23.30 0.33 -1.79
C PHE A 164 22.06 -0.34 -1.19
N THR A 165 20.87 0.09 -1.61
CA THR A 165 19.61 -0.51 -1.15
C THR A 165 19.50 -1.97 -1.62
N ASN A 166 19.84 -2.23 -2.88
CA ASN A 166 19.87 -3.59 -3.44
C ASN A 166 20.90 -4.50 -2.74
N GLU A 167 22.06 -3.97 -2.38
CA GLU A 167 23.07 -4.71 -1.63
C GLU A 167 22.58 -5.10 -0.23
N LYS A 168 21.94 -4.17 0.48
CA LYS A 168 21.32 -4.47 1.79
C LYS A 168 20.20 -5.48 1.70
N LEU A 169 19.38 -5.43 0.64
CA LEU A 169 18.33 -6.42 0.38
C LEU A 169 18.94 -7.81 0.14
N ASN A 170 20.02 -7.90 -0.64
CA ASN A 170 20.72 -9.16 -0.85
C ASN A 170 21.35 -9.70 0.45
N SER A 171 21.96 -8.84 1.27
CA SER A 171 22.47 -9.22 2.60
C SER A 171 21.36 -9.73 3.50
N TYR A 172 20.20 -9.07 3.52
CA TYR A 172 19.03 -9.50 4.29
C TYR A 172 18.56 -10.90 3.86
N ARG A 173 18.54 -11.18 2.55
CA ARG A 173 18.20 -12.53 2.05
C ARG A 173 19.18 -13.60 2.52
N GLN A 174 20.49 -13.32 2.47
CA GLN A 174 21.51 -14.26 2.96
C GLN A 174 21.34 -14.57 4.45
N GLN A 175 21.01 -13.56 5.26
CA GLN A 175 20.73 -13.73 6.69
C GLN A 175 19.47 -14.58 6.97
N LEU A 176 18.44 -14.49 6.13
CA LEU A 176 17.24 -15.33 6.27
C LEU A 176 17.51 -16.81 5.95
N GLU A 177 18.38 -17.06 4.97
CA GLU A 177 18.69 -18.40 4.49
C GLU A 177 19.75 -19.12 5.34
N SER A 178 20.65 -18.37 5.96
CA SER A 178 21.73 -18.90 6.79
C SER A 178 21.94 -18.01 8.03
N GLN A 179 21.83 -18.60 9.23
CA GLN A 179 22.04 -17.89 10.50
C GLN A 179 23.51 -17.41 10.69
N ASP A 180 24.42 -17.76 9.78
CA ASP A 180 25.85 -17.75 10.04
C ASP A 180 26.69 -17.28 8.84
N VAL A 181 26.39 -16.10 8.29
CA VAL A 181 27.22 -15.47 7.25
C VAL A 181 27.69 -14.09 7.71
N ARG A 182 29.00 -13.99 7.92
CA ARG A 182 29.70 -12.72 8.14
C ARG A 182 29.55 -11.84 6.90
N GLN A 183 29.26 -10.55 7.10
CA GLN A 183 29.14 -9.61 6.00
C GLN A 183 30.43 -9.59 5.18
N PRO A 184 30.38 -9.65 3.84
CA PRO A 184 31.54 -9.37 3.04
C PRO A 184 31.95 -7.91 3.29
N HIS A 185 33.20 -7.71 3.68
CA HIS A 185 33.79 -6.37 3.77
C HIS A 185 33.75 -5.72 2.38
N TRP A 186 33.51 -4.41 2.35
CA TRP A 186 33.51 -3.64 1.10
C TRP A 186 34.92 -3.68 0.50
N ASN A 187 35.09 -4.42 -0.58
CA ASN A 187 36.35 -4.48 -1.31
C ASN A 187 36.44 -3.23 -2.19
N PHE A 188 36.82 -2.10 -1.59
CA PHE A 188 37.10 -0.85 -2.29
C PHE A 188 38.29 -1.07 -3.24
N GLN A 189 38.11 -0.73 -4.53
CA GLN A 189 39.18 -0.86 -5.53
C GLN A 189 39.77 0.51 -5.86
N LYS A 190 41.09 0.55 -6.08
CA LYS A 190 41.77 1.76 -6.54
C LYS A 190 41.30 2.11 -7.96
N PRO A 191 41.02 3.38 -8.26
CA PRO A 191 40.57 3.77 -9.60
C PRO A 191 41.66 3.55 -10.64
N ARG A 192 41.24 3.21 -11.87
CA ARG A 192 42.14 3.13 -13.02
C ARG A 192 42.79 4.50 -13.28
N PRO A 193 44.10 4.56 -13.59
CA PRO A 193 44.83 5.82 -13.77
C PRO A 193 44.28 6.71 -14.90
N ASP A 194 43.59 6.13 -15.89
CA ASP A 194 43.03 6.86 -17.04
C ASP A 194 41.79 7.72 -16.72
N LYS A 195 41.13 7.51 -15.57
CA LYS A 195 39.89 8.24 -15.22
C LYS A 195 40.06 9.04 -13.92
N LYS A 196 40.37 10.34 -14.05
CA LYS A 196 40.40 11.28 -12.89
C LYS A 196 39.01 11.38 -12.24
N ARG A 197 38.96 11.30 -10.89
CA ARG A 197 37.77 11.49 -10.02
C ARG A 197 36.68 10.40 -10.05
N ASN A 198 37.08 9.15 -10.32
CA ASN A 198 36.21 7.99 -10.16
C ASN A 198 36.66 7.11 -8.98
N PHE A 199 35.78 6.26 -8.48
CA PHE A 199 36.12 5.14 -7.60
C PHE A 199 35.32 3.89 -7.98
N GLU A 200 35.84 2.72 -7.67
CA GLU A 200 35.22 1.44 -8.03
C GLU A 200 34.82 0.68 -6.75
N LEU A 201 33.55 0.28 -6.68
CA LEU A 201 33.05 -0.59 -5.61
C LEU A 201 32.74 -1.98 -6.14
N MET A 202 33.16 -2.99 -5.39
CA MET A 202 32.75 -4.37 -5.63
C MET A 202 31.39 -4.59 -4.97
N HIS A 203 30.33 -4.69 -5.77
CA HIS A 203 29.02 -5.14 -5.33
C HIS A 203 28.86 -6.66 -5.55
N TYR A 204 27.80 -7.25 -4.98
CA TYR A 204 27.46 -8.67 -5.22
C TYR A 204 27.30 -9.00 -6.71
N THR A 205 26.90 -8.00 -7.49
CA THR A 205 26.75 -8.05 -8.95
C THR A 205 27.92 -7.36 -9.67
N GLY A 206 29.13 -7.42 -9.12
CA GLY A 206 30.36 -7.03 -9.78
C GLY A 206 30.86 -5.61 -9.49
N VAL A 207 31.93 -5.24 -10.18
CA VAL A 207 32.63 -3.96 -10.00
C VAL A 207 31.88 -2.86 -10.74
N VAL A 208 31.52 -1.80 -10.03
CA VAL A 208 30.82 -0.64 -10.59
C VAL A 208 31.69 0.61 -10.43
N PRO A 209 32.03 1.32 -11.53
CA PRO A 209 32.73 2.59 -11.47
C PRO A 209 31.74 3.73 -11.20
N TYR A 210 32.00 4.53 -10.17
CA TYR A 210 31.23 5.73 -9.81
C TYR A 210 32.02 6.99 -10.10
N ASN A 211 31.33 8.00 -10.63
CA ASN A 211 31.87 9.33 -10.89
C ASN A 211 31.45 10.29 -9.75
N ILE A 212 32.42 10.90 -9.07
CA ILE A 212 32.22 11.74 -7.88
C ILE A 212 31.84 13.19 -8.25
N ILE A 213 31.95 13.57 -9.52
CA ILE A 213 31.66 14.94 -9.97
C ILE A 213 30.21 15.32 -9.64
N GLY A 214 30.05 16.49 -8.99
CA GLY A 214 28.74 17.05 -8.62
C GLY A 214 28.06 16.39 -7.41
N TRP A 215 28.70 15.46 -6.69
CA TRP A 215 28.08 14.79 -5.54
C TRP A 215 27.74 15.75 -4.39
N LEU A 216 28.62 16.73 -4.14
CA LEU A 216 28.37 17.73 -3.10
C LEU A 216 27.12 18.56 -3.42
N ASP A 217 26.95 18.97 -4.67
CA ASP A 217 25.80 19.78 -5.09
C ASP A 217 24.52 18.96 -5.09
N LYS A 218 24.59 17.68 -5.49
CA LYS A 218 23.48 16.73 -5.42
C LYS A 218 23.06 16.39 -3.99
N ASN A 219 24.00 16.34 -3.05
CA ASN A 219 23.71 16.06 -1.65
C ASN A 219 23.23 17.31 -0.88
N LYS A 220 23.69 18.51 -1.30
CA LYS A 220 23.24 19.79 -0.74
C LYS A 220 21.89 20.24 -1.31
N ASP A 221 21.57 19.84 -2.54
CA ASP A 221 20.38 20.26 -3.30
C ASP A 221 20.09 21.77 -3.12
N PRO A 222 21.05 22.67 -3.45
CA PRO A 222 20.91 24.09 -3.17
C PRO A 222 19.76 24.69 -3.98
N LEU A 223 18.74 25.17 -3.28
CA LEU A 223 17.61 25.88 -3.86
C LEU A 223 17.78 27.38 -3.69
N ASN A 224 17.40 28.13 -4.72
CA ASN A 224 17.39 29.59 -4.67
C ASN A 224 16.29 30.08 -3.72
N GLU A 225 16.68 30.54 -2.52
CA GLU A 225 15.76 30.95 -1.46
C GLU A 225 14.84 32.12 -1.88
N THR A 226 15.35 33.04 -2.72
CA THR A 226 14.57 34.19 -3.20
C THR A 226 13.35 33.73 -4.00
N VAL A 227 13.56 32.74 -4.87
CA VAL A 227 12.52 32.20 -5.74
C VAL A 227 11.53 31.35 -4.93
N VAL A 228 12.01 30.57 -3.95
CA VAL A 228 11.16 29.77 -3.06
C VAL A 228 10.19 30.64 -2.24
N VAL A 229 10.65 31.77 -1.70
CA VAL A 229 9.80 32.71 -0.95
C VAL A 229 8.73 33.35 -1.84
N ARG A 230 9.01 33.53 -3.14
CA ARG A 230 8.00 34.03 -4.09
C ARG A 230 6.93 32.98 -4.38
N PHE A 231 7.31 31.71 -4.50
CA PHE A 231 6.34 30.61 -4.64
C PHE A 231 5.46 30.42 -3.39
N GLN A 232 5.91 30.82 -2.20
CA GLN A 232 5.08 30.84 -0.99
C GLN A 232 3.92 31.85 -1.04
N LYS A 233 3.99 32.85 -1.93
CA LYS A 233 2.94 33.85 -2.14
C LYS A 233 2.14 33.61 -3.43
N SER A 234 2.28 32.43 -4.02
CA SER A 234 1.59 32.08 -5.27
C SER A 234 0.07 31.99 -5.07
N SER A 235 -0.68 32.30 -6.13
CA SER A 235 -2.15 32.17 -6.16
C SER A 235 -2.63 30.73 -6.37
N ASN A 236 -1.76 29.82 -6.79
CA ASN A 236 -2.09 28.41 -6.99
C ASN A 236 -2.07 27.66 -5.64
N MET A 237 -3.21 27.07 -5.27
CA MET A 237 -3.42 26.42 -3.97
C MET A 237 -2.45 25.25 -3.73
N LEU A 238 -2.10 24.48 -4.77
CA LEU A 238 -1.12 23.40 -4.67
C LEU A 238 0.31 23.91 -4.54
N ALA A 239 0.69 24.97 -5.26
CA ALA A 239 2.01 25.59 -5.11
C ALA A 239 2.20 26.20 -3.70
N LEU A 240 1.15 26.77 -3.13
CA LEU A 240 1.13 27.33 -1.78
C LEU A 240 1.22 26.24 -0.69
N THR A 241 0.45 25.15 -0.81
CA THR A 241 0.47 24.04 0.16
C THR A 241 1.79 23.26 0.12
N GLN A 242 2.41 23.14 -1.05
CA GLN A 242 3.74 22.52 -1.21
C GLN A 242 4.86 23.32 -0.55
N THR A 243 4.74 24.65 -0.48
CA THR A 243 5.80 25.52 0.06
C THR A 243 5.67 25.78 1.57
N LYS A 244 4.47 25.79 2.14
CA LYS A 244 4.27 25.89 3.62
C LYS A 244 4.88 24.71 4.39
N ARG A 245 4.97 23.53 3.78
CA ARG A 245 5.61 22.33 4.38
C ARG A 245 7.15 22.42 4.49
N LEU A 246 7.80 23.43 3.92
CA LEU A 246 9.26 23.60 3.96
C LEU A 246 9.79 23.91 5.36
N GLU A 247 9.07 24.71 6.14
CA GLU A 247 9.54 25.14 7.46
C GLU A 247 9.47 24.01 8.50
N ALA A 248 8.43 23.17 8.42
CA ALA A 248 8.25 22.05 9.34
C ALA A 248 9.31 20.94 9.17
N ARG A 249 9.97 20.84 8.01
CA ARG A 249 10.88 19.75 7.64
C ARG A 249 12.36 20.07 7.74
N ARG A 250 12.74 21.34 7.97
CA ARG A 250 14.14 21.75 8.27
C ARG A 250 14.67 21.14 9.58
N ARG A 251 13.81 20.60 10.45
CA ARG A 251 14.20 19.75 11.58
C ARG A 251 14.33 18.30 11.09
N GLY A 252 15.56 17.83 10.93
CA GLY A 252 15.94 16.55 10.32
C GLY A 252 15.28 15.31 10.90
N ARG A 253 14.04 15.03 10.48
CA ARG A 253 13.41 13.71 10.68
C ARG A 253 13.98 12.76 9.63
N ARG A 254 14.78 11.79 10.08
CA ARG A 254 15.06 10.58 9.29
C ARG A 254 13.73 9.88 9.02
N LEU A 255 13.44 9.59 7.75
CA LEU A 255 12.40 8.63 7.41
C LEU A 255 12.80 7.28 8.01
N PRO A 256 11.97 6.65 8.86
CA PRO A 256 12.30 5.36 9.44
C PRO A 256 11.99 4.26 8.43
N LEU A 257 12.65 4.26 7.26
CA LEU A 257 12.62 3.10 6.37
C LEU A 257 13.43 1.92 6.95
N SER A 258 14.23 2.18 7.98
CA SER A 258 15.11 1.20 8.62
C SER A 258 14.50 0.53 9.85
N ARG A 259 13.18 0.61 10.09
CA ARG A 259 12.56 -0.38 11.01
C ARG A 259 12.77 -1.74 10.36
N PRO A 260 13.58 -2.63 10.95
CA PRO A 260 14.13 -3.70 10.16
C PRO A 260 13.03 -4.63 9.67
N CYS A 261 13.08 -4.97 8.38
CA CYS A 261 12.32 -6.08 7.81
C CYS A 261 12.55 -7.39 8.60
N HIS A 262 13.53 -7.45 9.52
CA HIS A 262 13.79 -8.55 10.44
C HIS A 262 12.60 -8.95 11.35
N SER A 263 11.68 -8.03 11.67
CA SER A 263 10.53 -8.34 12.55
C SER A 263 9.38 -9.06 11.81
N TYR A 264 9.41 -9.07 10.47
CA TYR A 264 8.31 -9.59 9.65
C TYR A 264 8.67 -10.95 9.06
N ARG A 265 7.69 -11.86 9.01
CA ARG A 265 7.84 -13.17 8.36
C ARG A 265 7.83 -12.96 6.84
N SER A 266 9.02 -12.79 6.27
CA SER A 266 9.21 -12.67 4.82
C SER A 266 8.83 -13.98 4.12
N HIS A 267 7.80 -13.93 3.29
CA HIS A 267 7.44 -15.02 2.39
C HIS A 267 8.14 -14.77 1.05
N THR A 268 9.18 -15.56 0.79
CA THR A 268 9.82 -15.78 -0.51
C THR A 268 10.28 -14.52 -1.28
N LEU A 269 11.59 -14.23 -1.22
CA LEU A 269 12.21 -13.20 -2.06
C LEU A 269 12.50 -13.82 -3.44
N SER A 270 11.59 -13.62 -4.39
CA SER A 270 11.74 -14.12 -5.77
C SER A 270 12.69 -13.22 -6.55
N VAL A 271 13.71 -13.82 -7.16
CA VAL A 271 14.71 -13.09 -7.96
C VAL A 271 14.22 -13.00 -9.40
N ALA A 272 13.87 -11.78 -9.85
CA ALA A 272 13.62 -11.53 -11.26
C ALA A 272 14.95 -11.51 -12.03
N LEU A 273 15.04 -12.29 -13.11
CA LEU A 273 16.23 -12.36 -13.98
C LEU A 273 15.92 -11.67 -15.30
N SER A 274 16.83 -10.81 -15.74
CA SER A 274 16.73 -10.20 -17.07
C SER A 274 17.32 -11.16 -18.10
N PRO A 275 16.59 -11.55 -19.16
CA PRO A 275 17.07 -12.52 -20.14
C PRO A 275 18.10 -11.94 -21.12
N THR A 276 17.99 -10.65 -21.48
CA THR A 276 18.87 -9.94 -22.44
C THR A 276 18.97 -8.44 -22.10
N ARG A 277 20.07 -7.77 -22.52
CA ARG A 277 20.25 -6.31 -22.40
C ARG A 277 19.44 -5.49 -23.42
N PRO A 278 19.24 -5.93 -24.69
CA PRO A 278 18.10 -5.47 -25.45
C PRO A 278 16.84 -6.19 -24.94
N ARG A 279 15.80 -5.47 -24.53
CA ARG A 279 14.54 -6.03 -24.01
C ARG A 279 13.70 -6.67 -25.13
N ARG A 280 14.27 -7.64 -25.85
CA ARG A 280 13.58 -8.36 -26.93
C ARG A 280 12.91 -9.61 -26.36
N PRO A 281 11.59 -9.77 -26.55
CA PRO A 281 10.90 -10.97 -26.09
C PRO A 281 11.47 -12.22 -26.77
N GLY A 282 11.60 -13.32 -26.03
CA GLY A 282 12.01 -14.62 -26.55
C GLY A 282 13.52 -14.83 -26.78
N ILE A 283 14.35 -13.79 -26.63
CA ILE A 283 15.80 -13.91 -26.76
C ILE A 283 16.44 -13.96 -25.36
N MET A 284 17.26 -14.97 -25.11
CA MET A 284 17.97 -15.18 -23.84
C MET A 284 19.48 -15.27 -24.07
N ASP A 285 20.24 -14.44 -23.35
CA ASP A 285 21.69 -14.54 -23.27
C ASP A 285 22.08 -15.45 -22.10
N SER A 286 22.54 -16.67 -22.44
CA SER A 286 22.93 -17.68 -21.45
C SER A 286 24.05 -17.22 -20.53
N PHE A 287 25.03 -16.45 -21.02
CA PHE A 287 26.16 -16.01 -20.20
C PHE A 287 25.72 -14.96 -19.19
N MET A 288 24.89 -14.01 -19.61
CA MET A 288 24.36 -12.99 -18.73
C MET A 288 23.46 -13.60 -17.64
N VAL A 289 22.60 -14.56 -17.99
CA VAL A 289 21.73 -15.22 -17.01
C VAL A 289 22.55 -16.06 -16.03
N LEU A 290 23.54 -16.81 -16.51
CA LEU A 290 24.45 -17.59 -15.65
C LEU A 290 25.15 -16.70 -14.63
N HIS A 291 25.61 -15.54 -15.07
CA HIS A 291 26.26 -14.56 -14.24
C HIS A 291 25.32 -13.98 -13.17
N GLN A 292 24.07 -13.67 -13.52
CA GLN A 292 23.03 -13.25 -12.57
C GLN A 292 22.72 -14.36 -11.55
N LEU A 293 22.55 -15.62 -11.99
CA LEU A 293 22.25 -16.76 -11.11
C LEU A 293 23.33 -16.97 -10.04
N ARG A 294 24.61 -16.87 -10.42
CA ARG A 294 25.74 -16.98 -9.49
C ARG A 294 25.78 -15.81 -8.51
N ARG A 295 25.66 -14.57 -9.01
CA ARG A 295 25.74 -13.34 -8.20
C ARG A 295 24.58 -13.15 -7.24
N ASN A 296 23.39 -13.58 -7.68
CA ASN A 296 22.19 -13.64 -6.85
C ASN A 296 22.16 -14.91 -5.98
N GLY A 297 23.23 -15.70 -5.86
CA GLY A 297 23.28 -16.85 -4.95
C GLY A 297 22.14 -17.86 -5.13
N VAL A 298 21.50 -17.92 -6.31
CA VAL A 298 20.28 -18.71 -6.54
C VAL A 298 20.56 -20.20 -6.37
N LEU A 299 21.76 -20.65 -6.77
CA LEU A 299 22.19 -22.03 -6.58
C LEU A 299 22.32 -22.42 -5.10
N GLU A 300 22.82 -21.50 -4.27
CA GLU A 300 22.94 -21.72 -2.84
C GLU A 300 21.56 -21.68 -2.18
N GLY A 301 20.69 -20.75 -2.61
CA GLY A 301 19.28 -20.70 -2.23
C GLY A 301 18.54 -22.00 -2.56
N ILE A 302 18.67 -22.53 -3.79
CA ILE A 302 18.06 -23.81 -4.18
C ILE A 302 18.60 -24.96 -3.34
N ARG A 303 19.91 -24.99 -3.05
CA ARG A 303 20.53 -26.02 -2.20
C ARG A 303 19.97 -25.99 -0.78
N ILE A 304 19.79 -24.80 -0.22
CA ILE A 304 19.18 -24.58 1.10
C ILE A 304 17.70 -24.95 1.08
N CYS A 305 16.92 -24.52 0.08
CA CYS A 305 15.51 -24.86 -0.06
C CYS A 305 15.28 -26.37 -0.24
N ARG A 306 16.17 -27.07 -0.93
CA ARG A 306 16.08 -28.53 -1.13
C ARG A 306 16.39 -29.31 0.16
N LYS A 307 17.31 -28.83 0.99
CA LYS A 307 17.61 -29.41 2.31
C LYS A 307 16.63 -28.93 3.39
N GLY A 308 16.04 -27.76 3.19
CA GLY A 308 15.19 -27.08 4.13
C GLY A 308 13.72 -27.48 4.03
N PHE A 309 12.96 -26.94 4.97
CA PHE A 309 11.51 -27.12 5.07
C PHE A 309 10.85 -25.75 5.01
N PRO A 310 10.38 -25.31 3.84
CA PRO A 310 9.85 -23.95 3.65
C PRO A 310 8.53 -23.73 4.40
N ASN A 311 7.68 -24.75 4.45
CA ASN A 311 6.36 -24.66 5.06
C ASN A 311 6.44 -25.00 6.55
N ARG A 312 5.96 -24.08 7.40
CA ARG A 312 6.01 -24.22 8.87
C ARG A 312 4.64 -23.88 9.46
N ILE A 313 3.97 -24.89 10.01
CA ILE A 313 2.58 -24.82 10.48
C ILE A 313 2.52 -25.24 11.96
N ILE A 314 1.66 -24.59 12.74
CA ILE A 314 1.46 -24.91 14.17
C ILE A 314 0.70 -26.24 14.30
N TYR A 315 1.05 -27.06 15.28
CA TYR A 315 0.40 -28.38 15.48
C TYR A 315 -1.13 -28.30 15.57
N ALA A 316 -1.67 -27.33 16.29
CA ALA A 316 -3.12 -27.14 16.44
C ALA A 316 -3.82 -26.93 15.08
N GLU A 317 -3.17 -26.19 14.18
CA GLU A 317 -3.70 -25.90 12.84
C GLU A 317 -3.65 -27.15 11.95
N VAL A 318 -2.57 -27.92 11.99
CA VAL A 318 -2.45 -29.19 11.24
C VAL A 318 -3.50 -30.19 11.71
N LYS A 319 -3.68 -30.35 13.03
CA LYS A 319 -4.72 -31.19 13.63
C LYS A 319 -6.10 -30.76 13.12
N GLN A 320 -6.45 -29.48 13.23
CA GLN A 320 -7.78 -28.99 12.83
C GLN A 320 -8.02 -29.08 11.32
N ARG A 321 -7.04 -28.74 10.48
CA ARG A 321 -7.19 -28.76 9.01
C ARG A 321 -7.35 -30.16 8.44
N TYR A 322 -6.50 -31.08 8.86
CA TYR A 322 -6.39 -32.40 8.22
C TYR A 322 -7.16 -33.51 8.94
N HIS A 323 -7.79 -33.23 10.08
CA HIS A 323 -8.61 -34.21 10.79
C HIS A 323 -9.73 -34.80 9.91
N ILE A 324 -10.28 -34.00 8.97
CA ILE A 324 -11.32 -34.46 8.04
C ILE A 324 -10.85 -35.57 7.07
N LEU A 325 -9.54 -35.69 6.82
CA LEU A 325 -9.01 -36.73 5.93
C LEU A 325 -9.23 -38.13 6.52
N LYS A 326 -8.97 -38.28 7.82
CA LYS A 326 -9.10 -39.55 8.54
C LYS A 326 -9.61 -39.30 9.97
N PRO A 327 -10.93 -39.12 10.16
CA PRO A 327 -11.50 -38.85 11.47
C PRO A 327 -11.25 -39.99 12.47
N HIS A 328 -11.27 -41.24 12.00
CA HIS A 328 -11.04 -42.44 12.81
C HIS A 328 -9.63 -42.54 13.43
N ALA A 329 -8.66 -41.74 12.96
CA ALA A 329 -7.29 -41.79 13.49
C ALA A 329 -7.13 -41.14 14.87
N ILE A 330 -8.08 -40.29 15.28
CA ILE A 330 -8.07 -39.58 16.57
C ILE A 330 -9.41 -39.87 17.26
N PRO A 331 -9.42 -40.61 18.38
CA PRO A 331 -10.63 -40.83 19.17
C PRO A 331 -11.18 -39.51 19.71
N ASP A 332 -12.47 -39.25 19.49
CA ASP A 332 -13.13 -37.99 19.88
C ASP A 332 -13.27 -37.83 21.40
N ASP A 333 -13.37 -38.93 22.14
CA ASP A 333 -13.64 -38.94 23.58
C ASP A 333 -12.40 -38.67 24.46
N THR A 334 -11.21 -38.55 23.87
CA THR A 334 -9.97 -38.35 24.64
C THR A 334 -9.24 -37.08 24.21
N PHE A 335 -8.92 -36.20 25.16
CA PHE A 335 -8.05 -35.06 24.89
C PHE A 335 -6.63 -35.56 24.54
N VAL A 336 -6.33 -35.62 23.24
CA VAL A 336 -4.98 -35.94 22.73
C VAL A 336 -4.23 -34.64 22.47
N ASP A 337 -3.02 -34.56 23.06
CA ASP A 337 -2.05 -33.50 22.80
C ASP A 337 -1.85 -33.29 21.29
N SER A 338 -1.79 -32.02 20.86
CA SER A 338 -1.79 -31.62 19.45
C SER A 338 -0.61 -32.21 18.69
N ARG A 339 0.54 -32.37 19.34
CA ARG A 339 1.71 -33.01 18.74
C ARG A 339 1.46 -34.49 18.45
N LYS A 340 1.04 -35.26 19.47
CA LYS A 340 0.75 -36.70 19.34
C LYS A 340 -0.39 -36.97 18.36
N ALA A 341 -1.42 -36.13 18.36
CA ALA A 341 -2.52 -36.20 17.40
C ALA A 341 -2.04 -36.01 15.96
N THR A 342 -1.13 -35.04 15.74
CA THR A 342 -0.55 -34.80 14.42
C THR A 342 0.38 -35.93 13.98
N GLU A 343 1.17 -36.50 14.90
CA GLU A 343 2.01 -37.67 14.64
C GLU A 343 1.18 -38.88 14.19
N LYS A 344 0.10 -39.20 14.92
CA LYS A 344 -0.84 -40.27 14.54
C LYS A 344 -1.53 -40.02 13.21
N LEU A 345 -1.94 -38.78 12.95
CA LEU A 345 -2.58 -38.38 11.70
C LEU A 345 -1.63 -38.57 10.52
N LEU A 346 -0.40 -38.07 10.60
CA LEU A 346 0.58 -38.21 9.51
C LEU A 346 1.00 -39.66 9.28
N TRP A 347 1.10 -40.47 10.34
CA TRP A 347 1.32 -41.91 10.21
C TRP A 347 0.15 -42.61 9.52
N SER A 348 -1.10 -42.23 9.85
CA SER A 348 -2.27 -42.81 9.20
C SER A 348 -2.37 -42.46 7.72
N LEU A 349 -1.79 -41.33 7.29
CA LEU A 349 -1.79 -40.86 5.90
C LEU A 349 -0.68 -41.50 5.04
N ASP A 350 0.18 -42.33 5.64
CA ASP A 350 1.30 -43.03 4.96
C ASP A 350 2.21 -42.07 4.16
N VAL A 351 2.49 -40.92 4.75
CA VAL A 351 3.39 -39.91 4.17
C VAL A 351 4.84 -40.29 4.50
N ASP A 352 5.72 -40.20 3.51
CA ASP A 352 7.17 -40.42 3.69
C ASP A 352 7.75 -39.48 4.77
N HIS A 353 8.35 -40.08 5.82
CA HIS A 353 8.98 -39.38 6.94
C HIS A 353 10.11 -38.42 6.52
N ASN A 354 10.68 -38.56 5.31
CA ASN A 354 11.69 -37.62 4.80
C ASN A 354 11.09 -36.27 4.33
N GLN A 355 9.77 -36.21 4.13
CA GLN A 355 9.09 -35.03 3.59
C GLN A 355 8.61 -34.07 4.68
N TYR A 356 8.59 -34.50 5.94
CA TYR A 356 8.23 -33.66 7.07
C TYR A 356 9.17 -33.85 8.25
N LYS A 357 9.24 -32.85 9.14
CA LYS A 357 9.97 -32.93 10.41
C LYS A 357 9.16 -32.31 11.54
N PHE A 358 9.24 -32.92 12.72
CA PHE A 358 8.62 -32.43 13.93
C PHE A 358 9.55 -31.45 14.65
N GLY A 359 9.06 -30.24 14.91
CA GLY A 359 9.68 -29.29 15.82
C GLY A 359 9.04 -29.34 17.21
N GLN A 360 9.41 -28.38 18.06
CA GLN A 360 8.80 -28.24 19.40
C GLN A 360 7.36 -27.74 19.32
N THR A 361 7.09 -26.69 18.53
CA THR A 361 5.76 -26.05 18.44
C THR A 361 5.15 -26.14 17.04
N LYS A 362 5.94 -26.50 16.03
CA LYS A 362 5.56 -26.49 14.61
C LYS A 362 5.98 -27.76 13.90
N VAL A 363 5.21 -28.13 12.88
CA VAL A 363 5.58 -29.14 11.88
C VAL A 363 6.17 -28.44 10.67
N PHE A 364 7.24 -29.03 10.15
CA PHE A 364 7.99 -28.55 9.01
C PHE A 364 7.71 -29.46 7.82
N PHE A 365 7.21 -28.92 6.72
CA PHE A 365 6.93 -29.68 5.49
C PHE A 365 7.85 -29.24 4.35
N LYS A 366 8.26 -30.19 3.52
CA LYS A 366 8.90 -29.90 2.23
C LYS A 366 7.91 -29.23 1.27
N ALA A 367 8.45 -28.59 0.24
CA ALA A 367 7.63 -28.08 -0.86
C ALA A 367 6.90 -29.23 -1.56
N GLY A 368 5.66 -28.98 -2.01
CA GLY A 368 4.82 -29.99 -2.68
C GLY A 368 3.93 -30.80 -1.74
N LEU A 369 4.47 -31.36 -0.65
CA LEU A 369 3.70 -32.23 0.26
C LEU A 369 2.45 -31.55 0.84
N LEU A 370 2.56 -30.28 1.22
CA LEU A 370 1.41 -29.54 1.74
C LEU A 370 0.31 -29.37 0.67
N GLY A 371 0.70 -29.19 -0.59
CA GLY A 371 -0.25 -29.09 -1.71
C GLY A 371 -1.01 -30.41 -1.89
N LEU A 372 -0.31 -31.54 -1.82
CA LEU A 372 -0.95 -32.87 -1.87
C LEU A 372 -1.95 -33.07 -0.72
N LEU A 373 -1.59 -32.67 0.50
CA LEU A 373 -2.49 -32.78 1.66
C LEU A 373 -3.73 -31.87 1.53
N GLU A 374 -3.59 -30.68 0.95
CA GLU A 374 -4.74 -29.80 0.66
C GLU A 374 -5.60 -30.37 -0.48
N GLU A 375 -5.01 -30.94 -1.52
CA GLU A 375 -5.77 -31.56 -2.63
C GLU A 375 -6.62 -32.73 -2.14
N MET A 376 -6.04 -33.66 -1.36
CA MET A 376 -6.79 -34.75 -0.72
C MET A 376 -7.91 -34.23 0.18
N ARG A 377 -7.69 -33.10 0.84
CA ARG A 377 -8.68 -32.47 1.74
C ARG A 377 -9.81 -31.85 0.94
N ASP A 378 -9.50 -31.18 -0.16
CA ASP A 378 -10.47 -30.53 -1.04
C ASP A 378 -11.38 -31.57 -1.72
N GLU A 379 -10.86 -32.73 -2.11
CA GLU A 379 -11.66 -33.84 -2.63
C GLU A 379 -12.69 -34.35 -1.60
N CYS A 380 -12.27 -34.51 -0.35
CA CYS A 380 -13.17 -34.90 0.74
C CYS A 380 -14.21 -33.81 1.03
N LEU A 381 -13.78 -32.55 1.10
CA LEU A 381 -14.66 -31.41 1.35
C LEU A 381 -15.68 -31.23 0.23
N ALA A 382 -15.32 -31.42 -1.03
CA ALA A 382 -16.23 -31.31 -2.16
C ALA A 382 -17.42 -32.30 -2.03
N LYS A 383 -17.16 -33.55 -1.59
CA LYS A 383 -18.20 -34.54 -1.33
C LYS A 383 -19.12 -34.15 -0.17
N VAL A 384 -18.57 -33.61 0.92
CA VAL A 384 -19.38 -33.16 2.07
C VAL A 384 -20.20 -31.91 1.73
N LEU A 385 -19.59 -30.95 1.04
CA LEU A 385 -20.23 -29.69 0.65
C LEU A 385 -21.36 -29.92 -0.34
N THR A 386 -21.23 -30.85 -1.28
CA THR A 386 -22.32 -31.20 -2.21
C THR A 386 -23.53 -31.77 -1.48
N LEU A 387 -23.33 -32.62 -0.47
CA LEU A 387 -24.42 -33.11 0.40
C LEU A 387 -25.08 -31.97 1.19
N LEU A 388 -24.28 -31.08 1.79
CA LEU A 388 -24.80 -29.93 2.53
C LEU A 388 -25.61 -28.99 1.63
N GLN A 389 -25.10 -28.70 0.42
CA GLN A 389 -25.80 -27.89 -0.58
C GLN A 389 -27.12 -28.55 -1.00
N ALA A 390 -27.13 -29.87 -1.21
CA ALA A 390 -28.35 -30.60 -1.56
C ALA A 390 -29.41 -30.52 -0.45
N VAL A 391 -29.03 -30.73 0.82
CA VAL A 391 -29.94 -30.60 1.97
C VAL A 391 -30.46 -29.17 2.12
N SER A 392 -29.58 -28.18 1.97
CA SER A 392 -29.93 -26.76 2.09
C SER A 392 -30.90 -26.33 0.99
N ARG A 393 -30.62 -26.66 -0.28
CA ARG A 393 -31.51 -26.41 -1.42
C ARG A 393 -32.86 -27.12 -1.24
N GLY A 394 -32.84 -28.36 -0.75
CA GLY A 394 -34.05 -29.12 -0.45
C GLY A 394 -34.90 -28.46 0.64
N LYS A 395 -34.30 -27.91 1.71
CA LYS A 395 -35.02 -27.18 2.75
C LYS A 395 -35.63 -25.88 2.21
N ILE A 396 -34.85 -25.08 1.49
CA ILE A 396 -35.33 -23.83 0.87
C ILE A 396 -36.52 -24.10 -0.05
N MET A 397 -36.41 -25.12 -0.91
CA MET A 397 -37.48 -25.45 -1.85
C MET A 397 -38.75 -25.95 -1.15
N ARG A 398 -38.64 -26.72 -0.06
CA ARG A 398 -39.80 -27.14 0.72
C ARG A 398 -40.51 -25.97 1.41
N MET A 399 -39.75 -25.00 1.92
CA MET A 399 -40.33 -23.78 2.48
C MET A 399 -41.03 -22.95 1.40
N GLU A 400 -40.42 -22.78 0.22
CA GLU A 400 -41.07 -22.06 -0.87
C GLU A 400 -42.28 -22.80 -1.42
N LEU A 401 -42.25 -24.14 -1.46
CA LEU A 401 -43.41 -24.95 -1.83
C LEU A 401 -44.57 -24.73 -0.85
N GLN A 402 -44.30 -24.69 0.46
CA GLN A 402 -45.34 -24.38 1.45
C GLN A 402 -45.94 -22.98 1.19
N ASN A 403 -45.11 -21.97 0.92
CA ASN A 403 -45.57 -20.63 0.56
C ASN A 403 -46.46 -20.64 -0.69
N MET A 404 -46.07 -21.38 -1.72
CA MET A 404 -46.85 -21.52 -2.96
C MET A 404 -48.18 -22.24 -2.72
N MET A 405 -48.22 -23.26 -1.88
CA MET A 405 -49.46 -23.95 -1.49
C MET A 405 -50.39 -23.02 -0.73
N THR A 406 -49.89 -22.30 0.28
CA THR A 406 -50.67 -21.30 1.02
C THR A 406 -51.20 -20.20 0.09
N ARG A 407 -50.39 -19.72 -0.86
CA ARG A 407 -50.84 -18.75 -1.89
C ARG A 407 -51.97 -19.32 -2.74
N LYS A 408 -51.87 -20.58 -3.17
CA LYS A 408 -52.91 -21.25 -3.96
C LYS A 408 -54.21 -21.39 -3.18
N GLU A 409 -54.16 -21.82 -1.92
CA GLU A 409 -55.33 -21.92 -1.06
C GLU A 409 -55.96 -20.55 -0.79
N ALA A 410 -55.15 -19.54 -0.47
CA ALA A 410 -55.61 -18.17 -0.28
C ALA A 410 -56.31 -17.61 -1.54
N LEU A 411 -55.76 -17.85 -2.73
CA LEU A 411 -56.38 -17.46 -3.99
C LEU A 411 -57.77 -18.08 -4.18
N MET A 412 -57.92 -19.38 -3.88
CA MET A 412 -59.22 -20.07 -3.95
C MET A 412 -60.24 -19.46 -2.98
N ILE A 413 -59.83 -19.21 -1.73
CA ILE A 413 -60.67 -18.60 -0.70
C ILE A 413 -61.07 -17.18 -1.09
N ILE A 414 -60.13 -16.37 -1.60
CA ILE A 414 -60.40 -14.99 -2.05
C ILE A 414 -61.41 -15.00 -3.20
N GLN A 415 -61.24 -15.85 -4.21
CA GLN A 415 -62.16 -15.95 -5.34
C GLN A 415 -63.57 -16.33 -4.88
N TRP A 416 -63.69 -17.31 -3.99
CA TRP A 416 -64.98 -17.72 -3.43
C TRP A 416 -65.61 -16.61 -2.58
N ASN A 417 -64.82 -15.97 -1.70
CA ASN A 417 -65.28 -14.86 -0.85
C ASN A 417 -65.73 -13.65 -1.67
N ILE A 418 -65.07 -13.29 -2.77
CA ILE A 418 -65.51 -12.20 -3.65
C ILE A 418 -66.88 -12.51 -4.25
N ARG A 419 -67.10 -13.76 -4.69
CA ARG A 419 -68.40 -14.21 -5.21
C ARG A 419 -69.48 -14.18 -4.12
N ALA A 420 -69.19 -14.74 -2.95
CA ALA A 420 -70.10 -14.76 -1.81
C ALA A 420 -70.43 -13.33 -1.32
N PHE A 421 -69.43 -12.46 -1.21
CA PHE A 421 -69.60 -11.07 -0.82
C PHE A 421 -70.48 -10.30 -1.81
N ASN A 422 -70.32 -10.52 -3.12
CA ASN A 422 -71.18 -9.88 -4.12
C ASN A 422 -72.66 -10.25 -3.96
N VAL A 423 -72.98 -11.45 -3.46
CA VAL A 423 -74.35 -11.86 -3.15
C VAL A 423 -74.82 -11.23 -1.83
N VAL A 424 -73.99 -11.28 -0.78
CA VAL A 424 -74.38 -10.90 0.58
C VAL A 424 -74.35 -9.39 0.83
N LYS A 425 -73.59 -8.61 0.05
CA LYS A 425 -73.43 -7.15 0.27
C LYS A 425 -74.74 -6.36 0.24
N HIS A 426 -75.75 -6.86 -0.47
CA HIS A 426 -77.05 -6.20 -0.55
C HIS A 426 -78.08 -6.74 0.46
N TRP A 427 -77.75 -7.82 1.19
CA TRP A 427 -78.63 -8.45 2.17
C TRP A 427 -78.91 -7.52 3.36
N PRO A 428 -80.18 -7.27 3.75
CA PRO A 428 -80.55 -6.29 4.78
C PRO A 428 -79.85 -6.50 6.13
N TRP A 429 -79.72 -7.74 6.59
CA TRP A 429 -79.04 -8.07 7.85
C TRP A 429 -77.54 -7.76 7.83
N MET A 430 -76.85 -7.98 6.70
CA MET A 430 -75.43 -7.65 6.58
C MET A 430 -75.17 -6.13 6.60
N LYS A 431 -76.08 -5.34 6.02
CA LYS A 431 -76.03 -3.86 6.09
C LYS A 431 -76.17 -3.36 7.53
N LEU A 432 -77.04 -3.99 8.33
CA LEU A 432 -77.19 -3.67 9.75
C LEU A 432 -75.90 -4.01 10.52
N PHE A 433 -75.33 -5.20 10.28
CA PHE A 433 -74.08 -5.61 10.92
C PHE A 433 -72.92 -4.65 10.64
N PHE A 434 -72.74 -4.18 9.39
CA PHE A 434 -71.69 -3.20 9.06
C PHE A 434 -71.87 -1.85 9.78
N LYS A 435 -73.11 -1.45 10.10
CA LYS A 435 -73.37 -0.25 10.91
C LYS A 435 -73.05 -0.44 12.38
N ILE A 436 -73.23 -1.65 12.91
CA ILE A 436 -73.01 -1.97 14.33
C ILE A 436 -71.55 -2.34 14.62
N LYS A 437 -70.86 -3.03 13.70
CA LYS A 437 -69.47 -3.51 13.87
C LYS A 437 -68.45 -2.46 14.34
N PRO A 438 -68.41 -1.21 13.82
CA PRO A 438 -67.46 -0.20 14.29
C PRO A 438 -67.67 0.18 15.76
N LEU A 439 -68.90 0.05 16.28
CA LEU A 439 -69.23 0.34 17.68
C LEU A 439 -68.73 -0.75 18.64
N LEU A 440 -68.31 -1.92 18.12
CA LEU A 440 -67.81 -3.07 18.90
C LEU A 440 -66.26 -3.15 18.93
N LYS A 441 -65.54 -2.17 18.37
CA LYS A 441 -64.06 -2.16 18.30
C LYS A 441 -63.35 -2.16 19.65
N SER A 442 -64.03 -1.76 20.74
CA SER A 442 -63.45 -1.66 22.09
C SER A 442 -62.91 -2.97 22.65
N ALA A 443 -63.50 -4.12 22.27
CA ALA A 443 -63.06 -5.43 22.75
C ALA A 443 -61.81 -5.96 22.01
N ALA A 444 -61.58 -5.54 20.76
CA ALA A 444 -60.41 -5.93 19.98
C ALA A 444 -59.15 -5.16 20.42
N THR A 445 -59.32 -3.89 20.75
CA THR A 445 -58.23 -3.01 21.21
C THR A 445 -57.59 -3.50 22.51
N GLU A 446 -58.32 -4.19 23.38
CA GLU A 446 -57.78 -4.70 24.65
C GLU A 446 -56.79 -5.85 24.44
N LYS A 447 -57.08 -6.78 23.52
CA LYS A 447 -56.17 -7.88 23.17
C LYS A 447 -54.92 -7.37 22.45
N GLU A 448 -55.08 -6.42 21.53
CA GLU A 448 -53.95 -5.76 20.85
C GLU A 448 -53.08 -4.98 21.85
N MET A 449 -53.68 -4.33 22.85
CA MET A 449 -52.93 -3.65 23.91
C MET A 449 -52.16 -4.63 24.80
N ALA A 450 -52.66 -5.84 25.03
CA ALA A 450 -51.95 -6.86 25.79
C ALA A 450 -50.71 -7.36 25.04
N THR A 451 -50.83 -7.66 23.74
CA THR A 451 -49.69 -8.09 22.91
C THR A 451 -48.64 -6.99 22.76
N LEU A 452 -49.08 -5.75 22.53
CA LEU A 452 -48.17 -4.61 22.42
C LEU A 452 -47.42 -4.35 23.74
N LYS A 453 -48.06 -4.57 24.90
CA LYS A 453 -47.39 -4.43 26.20
C LYS A 453 -46.27 -5.47 26.38
N GLU A 454 -46.49 -6.70 25.95
CA GLU A 454 -45.49 -7.77 26.01
C GLU A 454 -44.30 -7.48 25.07
N GLU A 455 -44.57 -7.03 23.84
CA GLU A 455 -43.53 -6.60 22.90
C GLU A 455 -42.71 -5.41 23.44
N VAL A 456 -43.39 -4.41 24.02
CA VAL A 456 -42.73 -3.26 24.64
C VAL A 456 -41.85 -3.69 25.82
N ALA A 457 -42.28 -4.67 26.62
CA ALA A 457 -41.49 -5.19 27.73
C ALA A 457 -40.21 -5.87 27.23
N GLY A 458 -40.32 -6.75 26.23
CA GLY A 458 -39.15 -7.42 25.64
C GLY A 458 -38.17 -6.45 24.97
N LEU A 459 -38.69 -5.42 24.27
CA LEU A 459 -37.84 -4.38 23.67
C LEU A 459 -37.14 -3.53 24.73
N LYS A 460 -37.78 -3.23 25.86
CA LYS A 460 -37.15 -2.51 26.98
C LYS A 460 -36.01 -3.30 27.59
N GLU A 461 -36.20 -4.60 27.82
CA GLU A 461 -35.15 -5.48 28.36
C GLU A 461 -33.96 -5.60 27.39
N ALA A 462 -34.23 -5.76 26.09
CA ALA A 462 -33.19 -5.80 25.07
C ALA A 462 -32.42 -4.47 24.97
N LEU A 463 -33.12 -3.34 25.10
CA LEU A 463 -32.52 -2.01 25.12
C LEU A 463 -31.60 -1.84 26.33
N GLU A 464 -32.06 -2.20 27.53
CA GLU A 464 -31.27 -2.11 28.76
C GLU A 464 -29.99 -2.97 28.67
N ASN A 465 -30.12 -4.22 28.22
CA ASN A 465 -28.98 -5.11 27.99
C ASN A 465 -27.98 -4.55 26.97
N SER A 466 -28.47 -3.89 25.91
CA SER A 466 -27.62 -3.26 24.90
C SER A 466 -26.92 -2.00 25.45
N GLU A 467 -27.58 -1.23 26.29
CA GLU A 467 -27.02 -0.03 26.92
C GLU A 467 -25.91 -0.36 27.91
N VAL A 468 -26.08 -1.41 28.73
CA VAL A 468 -25.04 -1.89 29.64
C VAL A 468 -23.79 -2.30 28.86
N LYS A 469 -23.95 -3.14 27.81
CA LYS A 469 -22.83 -3.55 26.95
C LYS A 469 -22.15 -2.38 26.25
N ARG A 470 -22.91 -1.38 25.80
CA ARG A 470 -22.35 -0.16 25.18
C ARG A 470 -21.47 0.59 26.17
N LYS A 471 -21.94 0.81 27.40
CA LYS A 471 -21.18 1.50 28.45
C LYS A 471 -19.88 0.77 28.79
N GLU A 472 -19.92 -0.55 28.97
CA GLU A 472 -18.72 -1.36 29.21
C GLU A 472 -17.68 -1.27 28.08
N LEU A 473 -18.14 -1.22 26.82
CA LEU A 473 -17.26 -1.08 25.66
C LEU A 473 -16.70 0.34 25.54
N GLU A 474 -17.48 1.37 25.87
CA GLU A 474 -17.03 2.76 25.89
C GLU A 474 -15.94 2.97 26.95
N GLU A 475 -16.09 2.41 28.15
CA GLU A 475 -15.07 2.46 29.20
C GLU A 475 -13.75 1.79 28.75
N LYS A 476 -13.85 0.59 28.15
CA LYS A 476 -12.68 -0.11 27.57
C LYS A 476 -12.06 0.67 26.41
N GLN A 477 -12.85 1.37 25.61
CA GLN A 477 -12.34 2.18 24.52
C GLN A 477 -11.59 3.41 25.03
N VAL A 478 -12.10 4.07 26.08
CA VAL A 478 -11.45 5.22 26.71
C VAL A 478 -10.10 4.82 27.29
N SER A 479 -10.00 3.68 27.99
CA SER A 479 -8.72 3.20 28.53
C SER A 479 -7.69 2.92 27.42
N LEU A 480 -8.10 2.27 26.33
CA LEU A 480 -7.22 2.03 25.18
C LEU A 480 -6.78 3.32 24.47
N ILE A 481 -7.66 4.32 24.39
CA ILE A 481 -7.32 5.64 23.83
C ILE A 481 -6.31 6.35 24.73
N GLN A 482 -6.48 6.26 26.05
CA GLN A 482 -5.54 6.82 27.02
C GLN A 482 -4.15 6.17 26.87
N GLU A 483 -4.07 4.83 26.86
CA GLU A 483 -2.81 4.12 26.63
C GLU A 483 -2.13 4.53 25.32
N LYS A 484 -2.90 4.67 24.23
CA LYS A 484 -2.39 5.15 22.94
C LYS A 484 -1.82 6.57 23.05
N ASN A 485 -2.52 7.47 23.74
CA ASN A 485 -2.08 8.85 23.91
C ASN A 485 -0.81 8.92 24.76
N ASP A 486 -0.73 8.13 25.84
CA ASP A 486 0.44 8.05 26.70
C ASP A 486 1.67 7.53 25.92
N LEU A 487 1.50 6.47 25.13
CA LEU A 487 2.56 5.97 24.24
C LEU A 487 2.96 7.00 23.18
N SER A 488 2.01 7.78 22.65
CA SER A 488 2.30 8.85 21.69
C SER A 488 3.11 9.98 22.33
N LEU A 489 2.80 10.36 23.57
CA LEU A 489 3.54 11.37 24.32
C LEU A 489 4.95 10.88 24.66
N GLN A 490 5.09 9.63 25.10
CA GLN A 490 6.40 8.99 25.32
C GLN A 490 7.25 8.98 24.05
N LEU A 491 6.66 8.59 22.92
CA LEU A 491 7.34 8.60 21.62
C LEU A 491 7.79 10.02 21.22
N GLN A 492 6.96 11.03 21.48
CA GLN A 492 7.33 12.43 21.21
C GLN A 492 8.49 12.89 22.10
N ALA A 493 8.44 12.59 23.39
CA ALA A 493 9.52 12.91 24.33
C ALA A 493 10.85 12.21 23.94
N GLU A 494 10.79 10.94 23.52
CA GLU A 494 11.97 10.24 23.00
C GLU A 494 12.51 10.87 21.71
N GLN A 495 11.63 11.29 20.79
CA GLN A 495 12.05 11.99 19.57
C GLN A 495 12.73 13.33 19.88
N GLU A 496 12.22 14.07 20.85
CA GLU A 496 12.81 15.35 21.30
C GLU A 496 14.16 15.13 22.00
N ASN A 497 14.27 14.11 22.86
CA ASN A 497 15.53 13.72 23.50
C ASN A 497 16.60 13.28 22.48
N LEU A 498 16.20 12.50 21.47
CA LEU A 498 17.10 12.10 20.38
C LEU A 498 17.51 13.30 19.51
N GLY A 499 16.63 14.28 19.33
CA GLY A 499 16.94 15.55 18.67
C GLY A 499 17.92 16.41 19.47
N GLY A 500 17.77 16.47 20.79
CA GLY A 500 18.63 17.25 21.70
C GLY A 500 20.06 16.71 21.82
N ARG A 501 20.27 15.39 21.69
CA ARG A 501 21.61 14.76 21.68
C ARG A 501 22.45 15.05 20.42
N ARG A 502 21.92 15.80 19.45
CA ARG A 502 22.65 16.27 18.25
C ARG A 502 22.89 17.78 18.26
N GLY A 503 23.15 18.36 19.44
CA GLY A 503 23.88 19.63 19.54
C GLY A 503 25.32 19.48 19.00
N PRO A 504 25.95 20.56 18.53
CA PRO A 504 27.08 20.51 17.61
C PRO A 504 28.31 19.84 18.25
N LEU A 505 28.80 18.79 17.58
CA LEU A 505 30.23 18.43 17.59
C LEU A 505 30.86 18.98 16.32
#